data_AF-A0ABD2E3V4-F1
#
_entry.id   AF-A0ABD2E3V4-F1
#
_cell.length_a   1.000
_cell.length_b   1.000
_cell.length_c   1.000
_cell.angle_alpha   90.00
_cell.angle_beta   90.00
_cell.angle_gamma   90.00
#
_symmetry.space_group_name_H-M   'P 1'
#
loop_
_entity.id
_entity.type
_entity.pdbx_description
1 polymer ?
#
loop_
_entity_poly.entity_id
_entity_poly.type
_entity_poly.pdbx_seq_one_letter_code
_entity_poly.pdbx_strand_id
1 'polypeptide(L)'
;MGPRRRSRKPEAPRRRSPSPTPGPSRRGPSSGTSRHRGQRRRVWLKEIRTLQKSTNLLLRKLPFGRVAAEAFLVHLFEDAYLLSLHAGRVTLFPKDVQLARRIRGIQEGLG
;
A
#
# COMPACT_ATOMS: atom_id res chain seq x y z
N MET A 1 81.20 -71.48 5.62
CA MET A 1 80.15 -70.51 6.00
C MET A 1 79.04 -70.57 4.97
N GLY A 2 77.86 -71.07 5.34
CA GLY A 2 76.66 -71.04 4.50
C GLY A 2 75.44 -71.26 5.39
N PRO A 3 74.77 -70.19 5.86
CA PRO A 3 73.74 -70.33 6.88
C PRO A 3 72.41 -70.82 6.30
N ARG A 4 71.77 -71.68 7.08
CA ARG A 4 70.38 -72.16 6.95
C ARG A 4 69.37 -71.02 7.15
N ARG A 5 68.11 -71.33 6.77
CA ARG A 5 66.81 -70.68 7.14
C ARG A 5 66.47 -69.45 6.28
N ARG A 6 65.21 -69.16 5.92
CA ARG A 6 63.91 -69.42 6.57
C ARG A 6 62.79 -69.52 5.50
N SER A 7 61.78 -70.34 5.81
CA SER A 7 60.43 -70.34 5.25
C SER A 7 59.85 -68.92 5.15
N ARG A 8 59.31 -68.54 3.98
CA ARG A 8 58.45 -67.36 3.80
C ARG A 8 57.00 -67.84 3.81
N LYS A 9 56.26 -67.40 4.83
CA LYS A 9 54.80 -67.56 5.01
C LYS A 9 54.07 -66.75 3.91
N PRO A 10 52.89 -67.19 3.41
CA PRO A 10 52.16 -66.45 2.39
C PRO A 10 51.51 -65.18 2.96
N GLU A 11 51.58 -64.09 2.19
CA GLU A 11 51.04 -62.77 2.53
C GLU A 11 49.55 -62.69 2.14
N ALA A 12 48.69 -62.37 3.12
CA ALA A 12 47.24 -62.25 2.90
C ALA A 12 46.88 -60.87 2.30
N PRO A 13 45.90 -60.78 1.38
CA PRO A 13 45.63 -59.56 0.64
C PRO A 13 44.99 -58.49 1.54
N ARG A 14 45.62 -57.31 1.64
CA ARG A 14 45.12 -56.15 2.38
C ARG A 14 43.83 -55.61 1.73
N ARG A 15 42.73 -55.65 2.48
CA ARG A 15 41.43 -55.05 2.17
C ARG A 15 41.57 -53.52 2.03
N ARG A 16 41.22 -52.95 0.87
CA ARG A 16 41.22 -51.49 0.66
C ARG A 16 40.08 -50.84 1.47
N SER A 17 40.40 -49.80 2.22
CA SER A 17 39.42 -48.97 2.95
C SER A 17 38.53 -48.19 1.96
N PRO A 18 37.22 -48.02 2.22
CA PRO A 18 36.36 -47.22 1.34
C PRO A 18 36.71 -45.74 1.45
N SER A 19 36.74 -45.05 0.30
CA SER A 19 36.88 -43.59 0.19
C SER A 19 35.67 -42.86 0.80
N PRO A 20 35.85 -41.70 1.44
CA PRO A 20 34.74 -40.97 2.05
C PRO A 20 33.81 -40.41 0.97
N THR A 21 32.51 -40.65 1.14
CA THR A 21 31.43 -40.15 0.29
C THR A 21 31.33 -38.62 0.38
N PRO A 22 31.03 -37.90 -0.72
CA PRO A 22 30.75 -36.47 -0.66
C PRO A 22 29.53 -36.21 0.21
N GLY A 23 29.69 -35.45 1.30
CA GLY A 23 28.59 -35.07 2.18
C GLY A 23 27.53 -34.22 1.45
N PRO A 24 26.28 -34.21 1.93
CA PRO A 24 25.21 -33.45 1.29
C PRO A 24 25.56 -31.96 1.28
N SER A 25 25.61 -31.39 0.07
CA SER A 25 25.73 -29.94 -0.12
C SER A 25 24.59 -29.25 0.62
N ARG A 26 24.91 -28.58 1.73
CA ARG A 26 23.98 -27.68 2.43
C ARG A 26 23.66 -26.52 1.49
N ARG A 27 22.63 -26.67 0.66
CA ARG A 27 21.93 -25.53 0.06
C ARG A 27 21.35 -24.71 1.21
N GLY A 28 22.08 -23.67 1.61
CA GLY A 28 21.51 -22.61 2.42
C GLY A 28 20.32 -22.01 1.69
N PRO A 29 19.26 -21.58 2.39
CA PRO A 29 18.10 -21.02 1.75
C PRO A 29 18.53 -19.78 0.95
N SER A 30 18.23 -19.78 -0.35
CA SER A 30 18.33 -18.60 -1.21
C SER A 30 17.34 -17.55 -0.70
N SER A 31 17.78 -16.78 0.29
CA SER A 31 17.00 -15.76 1.02
C SER A 31 16.80 -14.47 0.22
N GLY A 32 16.67 -14.58 -1.11
CA GLY A 32 16.61 -13.44 -2.02
C GLY A 32 15.23 -12.84 -2.25
N THR A 33 14.14 -13.61 -2.10
CA THR A 33 12.81 -13.17 -2.58
C THR A 33 11.75 -12.97 -1.47
N SER A 34 11.91 -13.62 -0.31
CA SER A 34 10.91 -13.61 0.78
C SER A 34 11.00 -12.38 1.70
N ARG A 35 12.21 -11.85 1.89
CA ARG A 35 12.46 -10.68 2.78
C ARG A 35 11.62 -9.47 2.37
N HIS A 36 11.51 -9.22 1.06
CA HIS A 36 10.81 -8.05 0.54
C HIS A 36 9.30 -8.11 0.75
N ARG A 37 8.70 -9.31 0.64
CA ARG A 37 7.26 -9.52 0.85
C ARG A 37 6.87 -9.40 2.32
N GLY A 38 7.70 -9.89 3.23
CA GLY A 38 7.51 -9.74 4.68
C GLY A 38 7.63 -8.29 5.16
N GLN A 39 8.54 -7.51 4.56
CA GLN A 39 8.71 -6.09 4.85
C GLN A 39 7.48 -5.26 4.46
N ARG A 40 6.96 -5.44 3.22
CA ARG A 40 5.77 -4.72 2.75
C ARG A 40 4.55 -4.96 3.64
N ARG A 41 4.29 -6.22 4.03
CA ARG A 41 3.20 -6.57 4.97
C ARG A 41 3.38 -5.90 6.33
N ARG A 42 4.60 -5.80 6.85
CA ARG A 42 4.87 -5.13 8.13
C ARG A 42 4.60 -3.62 8.06
N VAL A 43 4.95 -2.97 6.94
CA VAL A 43 4.69 -1.53 6.73
C VAL A 43 3.19 -1.25 6.69
N TRP A 44 2.43 -1.99 5.87
CA TRP A 44 0.97 -1.87 5.78
C TRP A 44 0.27 -2.08 7.14
N LEU A 45 0.65 -3.12 7.90
CA LEU A 45 0.06 -3.38 9.20
C LEU A 45 0.42 -2.31 10.24
N LYS A 46 1.57 -1.62 10.10
CA LYS A 46 1.91 -0.47 10.94
C LYS A 46 1.09 0.75 10.55
N GLU A 47 0.89 0.97 9.26
CA GLU A 47 0.11 2.10 8.73
C GLU A 47 -1.36 2.01 9.15
N ILE A 48 -2.02 0.85 9.00
CA ILE A 48 -3.39 0.64 9.52
C ILE A 48 -3.48 0.97 11.00
N ARG A 49 -2.58 0.41 11.81
CA ARG A 49 -2.59 0.64 13.27
C ARG A 49 -2.40 2.11 13.61
N THR A 50 -1.64 2.85 12.80
CA THR A 50 -1.45 4.29 12.98
C THR A 50 -2.71 5.06 12.59
N LEU A 51 -3.30 4.76 11.43
CA LEU A 51 -4.51 5.42 10.94
C LEU A 51 -5.71 5.15 11.84
N GLN A 52 -5.92 3.91 12.31
CA GLN A 52 -7.01 3.56 13.22
C GLN A 52 -6.85 4.14 14.63
N LYS A 53 -5.63 4.51 15.04
CA LYS A 53 -5.36 5.16 16.34
C LYS A 53 -5.51 6.69 16.28
N SER A 54 -5.44 7.29 15.08
CA SER A 54 -5.48 8.73 14.88
C SER A 54 -6.81 9.19 14.27
N THR A 55 -7.17 10.46 14.43
CA THR A 55 -8.39 11.07 13.87
C THR A 55 -8.08 12.20 12.87
N ASN A 56 -6.85 12.23 12.33
CA ASN A 56 -6.48 13.22 11.31
C ASN A 56 -7.28 13.00 10.02
N LEU A 57 -7.58 14.09 9.32
CA LEU A 57 -8.22 14.01 8.00
C LEU A 57 -7.30 13.25 7.04
N LEU A 58 -7.83 12.20 6.41
CA LEU A 58 -7.12 11.40 5.42
C LEU A 58 -6.95 12.16 4.09
N LEU A 59 -7.88 13.06 3.80
CA LEU A 59 -7.82 13.95 2.66
C LEU A 59 -7.19 15.29 3.05
N ARG A 60 -6.47 15.90 2.12
CA ARG A 60 -5.89 17.22 2.30
C ARG A 60 -7.00 18.27 2.40
N LYS A 61 -6.97 19.08 3.47
CA LYS A 61 -8.02 20.07 3.78
C LYS A 61 -8.33 21.02 2.63
N LEU A 62 -7.31 21.69 2.11
CA LEU A 62 -7.47 22.79 1.15
C LEU A 62 -8.08 22.38 -0.20
N PRO A 63 -7.59 21.36 -0.93
CA PRO A 63 -8.18 20.97 -2.20
C PRO A 63 -9.60 20.43 -2.04
N PHE A 64 -9.88 19.67 -0.97
CA PHE A 64 -11.24 19.20 -0.69
C PHE A 64 -12.20 20.36 -0.42
N GLY A 65 -11.80 21.34 0.40
CA GLY A 65 -12.62 22.52 0.69
C GLY A 65 -12.95 23.35 -0.55
N ARG A 66 -12.02 23.46 -1.51
CA ARG A 66 -12.26 24.17 -2.79
C ARG A 66 -13.35 23.47 -3.61
N VAL A 67 -13.25 22.16 -3.80
CA VAL A 67 -14.23 21.39 -4.57
C VAL A 67 -15.62 21.45 -3.93
N ALA A 68 -15.69 21.35 -2.61
CA ALA A 68 -16.96 21.47 -1.88
C ALA A 68 -17.60 22.87 -2.04
N ALA A 69 -16.80 23.93 -1.93
CA ALA A 69 -17.28 25.29 -2.10
C ALA A 69 -17.72 25.58 -3.55
N GLU A 70 -16.95 25.10 -4.53
CA GLU A 70 -17.28 25.22 -5.96
C GLU A 70 -18.61 24.53 -6.26
N ALA A 71 -18.79 23.28 -5.83
CA ALA A 71 -20.03 22.55 -6.02
C ALA A 71 -21.24 23.31 -5.44
N PHE A 72 -21.12 23.83 -4.22
CA PHE A 72 -22.19 24.62 -3.60
C PHE A 72 -22.52 25.89 -4.40
N LEU A 73 -21.50 26.66 -4.77
CA LEU A 73 -21.68 27.93 -5.48
C LEU A 73 -22.27 27.72 -6.87
N VAL A 74 -21.83 26.70 -7.61
CA VAL A 74 -22.37 26.35 -8.94
C VAL A 74 -23.87 26.12 -8.85
N HIS A 75 -24.32 25.22 -7.96
CA HIS A 75 -25.75 24.94 -7.80
C HIS A 75 -26.52 26.19 -7.36
N LEU A 76 -25.96 27.02 -6.47
CA LEU A 76 -26.63 28.24 -6.03
C LEU A 76 -26.82 29.25 -7.17
N PHE A 77 -25.82 29.39 -8.04
CA PHE A 77 -25.89 30.29 -9.18
C PHE A 77 -26.82 29.77 -10.27
N GLU A 78 -26.93 28.46 -10.46
CA GLU A 78 -27.93 27.86 -11.35
C GLU A 78 -29.36 28.27 -10.94
N ASP A 79 -29.71 28.13 -9.65
CA ASP A 79 -31.02 28.54 -9.13
C ASP A 79 -31.26 30.04 -9.25
N ALA A 80 -30.27 30.86 -8.91
CA ALA A 80 -30.36 32.31 -9.05
C ALA A 80 -30.53 32.73 -10.52
N TYR A 81 -29.95 31.97 -11.45
CA TYR A 81 -30.07 32.23 -12.87
C TYR A 81 -31.47 31.92 -13.39
N LEU A 82 -32.09 30.84 -12.92
CA LEU A 82 -33.51 30.54 -13.21
C LEU A 82 -34.44 31.68 -12.77
N LEU A 83 -34.17 32.31 -11.62
CA LEU A 83 -34.92 33.47 -11.14
C LEU A 83 -34.70 34.73 -12.00
N SER A 84 -33.48 34.91 -12.53
CA SER A 84 -33.18 36.00 -13.46
C SER A 84 -33.96 35.85 -14.77
N LEU A 85 -33.97 34.63 -15.33
CA LEU A 85 -34.74 34.28 -16.52
C LEU A 85 -36.24 34.42 -16.27
N HIS A 86 -36.73 34.00 -15.11
CA HIS A 86 -38.13 34.19 -14.70
C HIS A 86 -38.55 35.67 -14.71
N ALA A 87 -37.63 36.57 -14.38
CA ALA A 87 -37.84 38.02 -14.43
C ALA A 87 -37.54 38.64 -15.82
N GLY A 88 -37.35 37.83 -16.87
CA GLY A 88 -37.07 38.29 -18.24
C GLY A 88 -35.67 38.90 -18.43
N ARG A 89 -34.73 38.67 -17.50
CA ARG A 89 -33.37 39.21 -17.55
C ARG A 89 -32.36 38.09 -17.82
N VAL A 90 -31.31 38.41 -18.57
CA VAL A 90 -30.16 37.50 -18.76
C VAL A 90 -29.03 37.80 -17.76
N THR A 91 -29.04 38.99 -17.15
CA THR A 91 -28.06 39.41 -16.14
C THR A 91 -28.53 39.02 -14.73
N LEU A 92 -27.64 38.37 -13.98
CA LEU A 92 -27.82 38.07 -12.55
C LEU A 92 -27.73 39.33 -11.69
N PHE A 93 -28.63 39.47 -10.73
CA PHE A 93 -28.57 40.53 -9.72
C PHE A 93 -28.55 39.94 -8.29
N PRO A 94 -28.04 40.69 -7.30
CA PRO A 94 -27.99 40.22 -5.90
C PRO A 94 -29.35 39.79 -5.36
N LYS A 95 -30.44 40.42 -5.80
CA LYS A 95 -31.82 40.06 -5.43
C LYS A 95 -32.21 38.63 -5.85
N ASP A 96 -31.67 38.14 -6.97
CA ASP A 96 -31.97 36.80 -7.48
C ASP A 96 -31.27 35.74 -6.62
N VAL A 97 -30.01 36.00 -6.23
CA VAL A 97 -29.25 35.14 -5.30
C VAL A 97 -29.88 35.14 -3.91
N GLN A 98 -30.28 36.31 -3.40
CA GLN A 98 -30.96 36.43 -2.11
C GLN A 98 -32.29 35.67 -2.10
N LEU A 99 -33.06 35.76 -3.19
CA LEU A 99 -34.30 35.03 -3.34
C LEU A 99 -34.06 33.52 -3.46
N ALA A 100 -33.07 33.07 -4.23
CA ALA A 100 -32.68 31.65 -4.33
C ALA A 100 -32.35 31.08 -2.95
N ARG A 101 -31.52 31.79 -2.16
CA ARG A 101 -31.19 31.40 -0.78
C ARG A 101 -32.41 31.37 0.13
N ARG A 102 -33.35 32.31 -0.05
CA ARG A 102 -34.59 32.36 0.74
C ARG A 102 -35.53 31.20 0.42
N ILE A 103 -35.63 30.81 -0.85
CA ILE A 103 -36.47 29.70 -1.31
C ILE A 103 -35.89 28.34 -0.90
N ARG A 104 -34.56 28.16 -1.00
CA ARG A 104 -33.85 26.96 -0.49
C ARG A 104 -34.05 26.74 1.01
N GLY A 105 -34.43 27.78 1.74
CA GLY A 105 -34.70 27.72 3.17
C GLY A 105 -33.46 27.43 4.01
N ILE A 106 -33.68 27.11 5.28
CA ILE A 106 -32.61 26.85 6.25
C ILE A 106 -31.94 25.49 5.97
N GLN A 107 -32.67 24.53 5.40
CA GLN A 107 -32.17 23.17 5.22
C GLN A 107 -31.09 23.04 4.12
N GLU A 108 -31.15 23.88 3.07
CA GLU A 108 -30.17 23.87 1.96
C GLU A 108 -29.42 25.21 1.78
N GLY A 109 -29.83 26.27 2.49
CA GLY A 109 -29.29 27.63 2.31
C GLY A 109 -28.31 28.10 3.38
N LEU A 110 -28.31 27.49 4.58
CA LEU A 110 -27.52 27.91 5.74
C LEU A 110 -27.32 26.71 6.68
N GLY A 111 -26.06 26.31 6.90
CA GLY A 111 -25.72 25.37 7.97
C GLY A 111 -26.11 25.89 9.35
#